data_AF-A0A924B684-F1
#
_entry.id   AF-A0A924B684-F1
#
_cell.length_a   1.000
_cell.length_b   1.000
_cell.length_c   1.000
_cell.angle_alpha   90.00
_cell.angle_beta   90.00
_cell.angle_gamma   90.00
#
_symmetry.space_group_name_H-M   'P 1'
#
loop_
_entity.id
_entity.type
_entity.pdbx_description
1 polymer ?
#
loop_
_entity_poly.entity_id
_entity_poly.type
_entity_poly.pdbx_seq_one_letter_code
_entity_poly.pdbx_strand_id
1 'polypeptide(L)'
;MKLSALIALLVAAMLSVGLYGVYALERAQAVNAANLRTARDMMDAADAARNAEVAFKVQIQEFKNVLLRGHEPKDYERYLAAFRSGDTKVGKQFQEVKQGMAKLGVPTDSVDEASRMHAQIIGQYNQGLAQFDPTKPESSRLVDSMVRGKDRPLEQKIELVVSTLEKFAEAEGARLAAGAVA
;
A
#
# COMPACT_ATOMS: atom_id res chain seq x y z
N MET A 1 -61.75 -8.41 33.92
CA MET A 1 -60.87 -7.22 33.87
C MET A 1 -59.41 -7.50 34.27
N LYS A 2 -59.12 -8.36 35.26
CA LYS A 2 -57.71 -8.63 35.68
C LYS A 2 -56.88 -9.38 34.62
N LEU A 3 -57.47 -10.34 33.90
CA LEU A 3 -56.77 -11.16 32.91
C LEU A 3 -56.41 -10.38 31.62
N SER A 4 -57.31 -9.53 31.13
CA SER A 4 -57.09 -8.70 29.94
C SER A 4 -55.98 -7.66 30.15
N ALA A 5 -55.83 -7.12 31.37
CA ALA A 5 -54.75 -6.21 31.72
C ALA A 5 -53.37 -6.92 31.72
N LEU A 6 -53.31 -8.15 32.24
CA LEU A 6 -52.09 -8.98 32.22
C LEU A 6 -51.67 -9.32 30.78
N ILE A 7 -52.61 -9.68 29.91
CA ILE A 7 -52.32 -9.97 28.49
C ILE A 7 -51.81 -8.72 27.77
N ALA A 8 -52.46 -7.57 27.97
CA ALA A 8 -52.02 -6.30 27.36
C ALA A 8 -50.60 -5.90 27.82
N LEU A 9 -50.28 -6.07 29.11
CA LEU A 9 -48.94 -5.86 29.65
C LEU A 9 -47.91 -6.77 28.98
N LEU A 10 -48.24 -8.05 28.81
CA LEU A 10 -47.34 -9.04 28.22
C LEU A 10 -47.06 -8.77 26.73
N VAL A 11 -48.10 -8.37 25.98
CA VAL A 11 -47.95 -7.92 24.59
C VAL A 11 -47.10 -6.66 24.49
N ALA A 12 -47.32 -5.67 25.37
CA ALA A 12 -46.51 -4.46 25.40
C ALA A 12 -45.03 -4.75 25.71
N ALA A 13 -44.76 -5.67 26.63
CA ALA A 13 -43.40 -6.13 26.94
C ALA A 13 -42.74 -6.83 25.73
N MET A 14 -43.46 -7.73 25.06
CA MET A 14 -42.96 -8.40 23.84
C MET A 14 -42.67 -7.40 22.72
N LEU A 15 -43.56 -6.42 22.50
CA LEU A 15 -43.34 -5.37 21.50
C LEU A 15 -42.12 -4.52 21.86
N SER A 16 -41.92 -4.21 23.14
CA SER A 16 -40.74 -3.44 23.60
C SER A 16 -39.44 -4.20 23.33
N VAL A 17 -39.41 -5.51 23.62
CA VAL A 17 -38.26 -6.37 23.32
C VAL A 17 -38.03 -6.50 21.81
N GLY A 18 -39.09 -6.66 21.02
CA GLY A 18 -39.01 -6.75 19.56
C GLY A 18 -38.45 -5.47 18.94
N LEU A 19 -38.96 -4.30 19.36
CA LEU A 19 -38.47 -2.99 18.92
C LEU A 19 -37.02 -2.76 19.32
N TYR A 20 -36.65 -3.11 20.56
CA TYR A 20 -35.27 -3.06 21.02
C TYR A 20 -34.36 -4.00 20.22
N GLY A 21 -34.83 -5.20 19.90
CA GLY A 21 -34.09 -6.17 19.09
C GLY A 21 -33.79 -5.67 17.68
N VAL A 22 -34.78 -5.06 17.01
CA VAL A 22 -34.59 -4.45 15.69
C VAL A 22 -33.60 -3.28 15.78
N TYR A 23 -33.78 -2.39 16.76
CA TYR A 23 -32.87 -1.26 16.97
C TYR A 23 -31.42 -1.71 17.24
N ALA A 24 -31.25 -2.74 18.09
CA ALA A 24 -29.94 -3.32 18.38
C ALA A 24 -29.32 -3.97 17.13
N LEU A 25 -30.13 -4.67 16.32
CA LEU A 25 -29.67 -5.32 15.10
C LEU A 25 -29.24 -4.30 14.03
N GLU A 26 -30.02 -3.25 13.81
CA GLU A 26 -29.67 -2.17 12.86
C GLU A 26 -28.37 -1.49 13.27
N ARG A 27 -28.20 -1.21 14.57
CA ARG A 27 -26.97 -0.62 15.11
C ARG A 27 -25.78 -1.57 14.94
N ALA A 28 -25.96 -2.85 15.24
CA ALA A 28 -24.92 -3.86 15.07
C ALA A 28 -24.50 -4.00 13.59
N GLN A 29 -25.46 -3.99 12.66
CA GLN A 29 -25.17 -4.01 11.22
C GLN A 29 -24.40 -2.77 10.77
N ALA A 30 -24.77 -1.58 11.25
CA ALA A 30 -24.07 -0.34 10.92
C ALA A 30 -22.61 -0.34 11.40
N VAL A 31 -22.36 -0.81 12.62
CA VAL A 31 -21.02 -0.96 13.21
C VAL A 31 -20.21 -2.01 12.44
N ASN A 32 -20.78 -3.19 12.18
CA ASN A 32 -20.11 -4.24 11.42
C ASN A 32 -19.74 -3.79 10.00
N ALA A 33 -20.65 -3.07 9.32
CA ALA A 33 -20.37 -2.51 8.01
C ALA A 33 -19.25 -1.46 8.06
N ALA A 34 -19.18 -0.65 9.12
CA ALA A 34 -18.09 0.29 9.32
C ALA A 34 -16.75 -0.43 9.56
N ASN A 35 -16.73 -1.42 10.46
CA ASN A 35 -15.54 -2.20 10.78
C ASN A 35 -14.99 -2.93 9.55
N LEU A 36 -15.87 -3.53 8.73
CA LEU A 36 -15.48 -4.17 7.47
C LEU A 36 -14.90 -3.18 6.46
N ARG A 37 -15.44 -1.95 6.37
CA ARG A 37 -14.86 -0.91 5.51
C ARG A 37 -13.46 -0.52 5.98
N THR A 38 -13.29 -0.28 7.28
CA THR A 38 -11.98 0.04 7.86
C THR A 38 -10.98 -1.09 7.62
N ALA A 39 -11.37 -2.34 7.85
CA ALA A 39 -10.51 -3.51 7.59
C ALA A 39 -10.09 -3.62 6.12
N ARG A 40 -11.00 -3.34 5.17
CA ARG A 40 -10.66 -3.29 3.74
C ARG A 40 -9.68 -2.16 3.43
N ASP A 41 -9.93 -0.96 3.96
CA ASP A 41 -9.05 0.19 3.74
C ASP A 41 -7.62 -0.08 4.24
N MET A 42 -7.49 -0.81 5.35
CA MET A 42 -6.19 -1.25 5.89
C MET A 42 -5.50 -2.26 4.99
N MET A 43 -6.23 -3.26 4.49
CA MET A 43 -5.70 -4.23 3.52
C MET A 43 -5.24 -3.55 2.23
N ASP A 44 -6.07 -2.68 1.67
CA ASP A 44 -5.78 -1.96 0.43
C ASP A 44 -4.52 -1.08 0.57
N ALA A 45 -4.36 -0.39 1.71
CA ALA A 45 -3.18 0.42 1.98
C ALA A 45 -1.91 -0.44 2.13
N ALA A 46 -1.98 -1.57 2.84
CA ALA A 46 -0.85 -2.49 2.99
C ALA A 46 -0.45 -3.13 1.65
N ASP A 47 -1.42 -3.55 0.84
CA ASP A 47 -1.18 -4.12 -0.48
C ASP A 47 -0.59 -3.09 -1.44
N ALA A 48 -1.04 -1.83 -1.41
CA ALA A 48 -0.42 -0.75 -2.18
C ALA A 48 1.05 -0.55 -1.79
N ALA A 49 1.39 -0.67 -0.50
CA ALA A 49 2.78 -0.52 -0.05
C ALA A 49 3.67 -1.67 -0.55
N ARG A 50 3.18 -2.91 -0.47
CA ARG A 50 3.86 -4.09 -1.03
C ARG A 50 4.02 -3.99 -2.54
N ASN A 51 2.98 -3.52 -3.24
CA ASN A 51 3.03 -3.30 -4.67
C ASN A 51 4.05 -2.20 -5.05
N ALA A 52 4.19 -1.15 -4.25
CA ALA A 52 5.25 -0.15 -4.43
C ALA A 52 6.64 -0.78 -4.32
N GLU A 53 6.87 -1.62 -3.32
CA GLU A 53 8.12 -2.35 -3.11
C GLU A 53 8.46 -3.26 -4.29
N VAL A 54 7.49 -4.07 -4.74
CA VAL A 54 7.65 -4.96 -5.89
C VAL A 54 7.89 -4.16 -7.17
N ALA A 55 7.12 -3.10 -7.41
CA ALA A 55 7.29 -2.25 -8.58
C ALA A 55 8.67 -1.60 -8.62
N PHE A 56 9.19 -1.16 -7.48
CA PHE A 56 10.54 -0.61 -7.37
C PHE A 56 11.59 -1.67 -7.68
N LYS A 57 11.49 -2.86 -7.08
CA LYS A 57 12.41 -3.98 -7.38
C LYS A 57 12.41 -4.35 -8.87
N VAL A 58 11.24 -4.39 -9.50
CA VAL A 58 11.11 -4.60 -10.96
C VAL A 58 11.79 -3.48 -11.72
N GLN A 59 11.56 -2.22 -11.37
CA GLN A 59 12.21 -1.07 -12.02
C GLN A 59 13.75 -1.19 -11.98
N ILE A 60 14.32 -1.55 -10.83
CA ILE A 60 15.78 -1.75 -10.69
C ILE A 60 16.26 -2.92 -11.54
N GLN A 61 15.48 -3.99 -11.65
CA GLN A 61 15.81 -5.11 -12.53
C GLN A 61 15.82 -4.69 -14.00
N GLU A 62 14.86 -3.88 -14.45
CA GLU A 62 14.85 -3.40 -15.83
C GLU A 62 16.03 -2.48 -16.13
N PHE A 63 16.42 -1.63 -15.18
CA PHE A 63 17.68 -0.88 -15.29
C PHE A 63 18.89 -1.81 -15.47
N LYS A 64 19.01 -2.87 -14.66
CA LYS A 64 20.09 -3.86 -14.81
C LYS A 64 20.01 -4.59 -16.15
N ASN A 65 18.82 -4.88 -16.65
CA ASN A 65 18.61 -5.50 -17.95
C ASN A 65 19.09 -4.59 -19.10
N VAL A 66 18.95 -3.26 -18.98
CA VAL A 66 19.57 -2.32 -19.92
C VAL A 66 21.08 -2.51 -19.94
N LEU A 67 21.75 -2.59 -18.79
CA LEU A 67 23.20 -2.74 -18.74
C LEU A 67 23.68 -4.12 -19.25
N LEU A 68 22.91 -5.18 -19.02
CA LEU A 68 23.28 -6.54 -19.36
C LEU A 68 22.97 -6.92 -20.82
N ARG A 69 21.89 -6.40 -21.38
CA ARG A 69 21.36 -6.80 -22.70
C ARG A 69 21.21 -5.63 -23.68
N GLY A 70 21.40 -4.40 -23.23
CA GLY A 70 21.27 -3.20 -24.05
C GLY A 70 22.36 -2.99 -25.11
N HIS A 71 23.26 -3.97 -25.30
CA HIS A 71 24.14 -4.02 -26.47
C HIS A 71 23.34 -4.30 -27.76
N GLU A 72 22.23 -5.02 -27.64
CA GLU A 72 21.27 -5.21 -28.74
C GLU A 72 20.26 -4.06 -28.75
N PRO A 73 20.11 -3.29 -29.86
CA PRO A 73 19.26 -2.11 -29.90
C PRO A 73 17.79 -2.36 -29.49
N LYS A 74 17.23 -3.51 -29.90
CA LYS A 74 15.85 -3.89 -29.54
C LYS A 74 15.68 -4.14 -28.05
N ASP A 75 16.66 -4.78 -27.42
CA ASP A 75 16.63 -5.04 -25.98
C ASP A 75 16.86 -3.76 -25.19
N TYR A 76 17.76 -2.89 -25.65
CA TYR A 76 17.97 -1.57 -25.05
C TYR A 76 16.67 -0.76 -24.99
N GLU A 77 15.99 -0.61 -26.13
CA GLU A 77 14.74 0.14 -26.19
C GLU A 77 13.65 -0.46 -25.29
N ARG A 78 13.51 -1.78 -25.33
CA ARG A 78 12.52 -2.51 -24.52
C ARG A 78 12.75 -2.30 -23.02
N TYR A 79 13.97 -2.53 -22.55
CA TYR A 79 14.29 -2.45 -21.12
C TYR A 79 14.34 -1.01 -20.62
N LEU A 80 14.79 -0.06 -21.45
CA LEU A 80 14.74 1.36 -21.12
C LEU A 80 13.30 1.87 -21.00
N ALA A 81 12.41 1.45 -21.90
CA ALA A 81 11.00 1.78 -21.80
C ALA A 81 10.36 1.17 -20.53
N ALA A 82 10.70 -0.07 -20.19
CA ALA A 82 10.22 -0.73 -18.99
C ALA A 82 10.72 -0.03 -17.71
N PHE A 83 11.99 0.37 -17.65
CA PHE A 83 12.57 1.16 -16.56
C PHE A 83 11.83 2.50 -16.38
N ARG A 84 11.59 3.23 -17.48
CA ARG A 84 10.85 4.51 -17.47
C ARG A 84 9.39 4.33 -17.05
N SER A 85 8.73 3.26 -17.50
CA SER A 85 7.36 2.94 -17.07
C SER A 85 7.32 2.58 -15.58
N GLY A 86 8.38 1.94 -15.06
CA GLY A 86 8.54 1.65 -13.64
C GLY A 86 8.46 2.90 -12.76
N ASP A 87 9.02 4.02 -13.23
CA ASP A 87 9.01 5.30 -12.49
C ASP A 87 7.58 5.78 -12.22
N THR A 88 6.76 5.80 -13.27
CA THR A 88 5.33 6.15 -13.16
C THR A 88 4.57 5.18 -12.26
N LYS A 89 4.87 3.86 -12.35
CA LYS A 89 4.20 2.84 -11.53
C LYS A 89 4.51 3.03 -10.05
N VAL A 90 5.80 3.16 -9.69
CA VAL A 90 6.21 3.37 -8.29
C VAL A 90 5.62 4.67 -7.75
N GLY A 91 5.68 5.76 -8.52
CA GLY A 91 5.07 7.04 -8.12
C GLY A 91 3.57 6.92 -7.87
N LYS A 92 2.83 6.20 -8.72
CA LYS A 92 1.40 5.94 -8.52
C LYS A 92 1.15 5.14 -7.24
N GLN A 93 1.93 4.09 -7.00
CA GLN A 93 1.78 3.26 -5.80
C GLN A 93 2.06 4.07 -4.52
N PHE A 94 3.06 4.94 -4.51
CA PHE A 94 3.27 5.85 -3.36
C PHE A 94 2.10 6.81 -3.12
N GLN A 95 1.44 7.30 -4.17
CA GLN A 95 0.22 8.10 -4.01
C GLN A 95 -0.93 7.28 -3.42
N GLU A 96 -1.13 6.04 -3.88
CA GLU A 96 -2.14 5.13 -3.34
C GLU A 96 -1.88 4.82 -1.86
N VAL A 97 -0.63 4.52 -1.49
CA VAL A 97 -0.20 4.34 -0.11
C VAL A 97 -0.49 5.58 0.73
N LYS A 98 -0.10 6.76 0.24
CA LYS A 98 -0.33 8.03 0.96
C LYS A 98 -1.81 8.29 1.19
N GLN A 99 -2.66 8.05 0.20
CA GLN A 99 -4.11 8.20 0.32
C GLN A 99 -4.70 7.21 1.33
N GLY A 100 -4.27 5.94 1.29
CA GLY A 100 -4.67 4.92 2.25
C GLY A 100 -4.28 5.30 3.69
N MET A 101 -3.02 5.70 3.89
CA MET A 101 -2.52 6.18 5.18
C MET A 101 -3.33 7.37 5.70
N ALA A 102 -3.58 8.39 4.87
CA ALA A 102 -4.37 9.55 5.25
C ALA A 102 -5.81 9.19 5.63
N LYS A 103 -6.45 8.28 4.87
CA LYS A 103 -7.80 7.78 5.15
C LYS A 103 -7.90 7.07 6.50
N LEU A 104 -6.83 6.37 6.90
CA LEU A 104 -6.73 5.62 8.15
C LEU A 104 -6.18 6.45 9.32
N GLY A 105 -5.81 7.72 9.09
CA GLY A 105 -5.20 8.58 10.11
C GLY A 105 -3.75 8.20 10.46
N VAL A 106 -3.08 7.44 9.60
CA VAL A 106 -1.66 7.08 9.75
C VAL A 106 -0.78 8.22 9.21
N PRO A 107 0.27 8.66 9.93
CA PRO A 107 1.16 9.73 9.48
C PRO A 107 1.84 9.43 8.12
N THR A 108 1.78 10.35 7.16
CA THR A 108 2.24 10.13 5.78
C THR A 108 3.70 10.50 5.51
N ASP A 109 4.44 10.99 6.50
CA ASP A 109 5.80 11.53 6.31
C ASP A 109 6.77 10.49 5.73
N SER A 110 6.60 9.22 6.12
CA SER A 110 7.45 8.11 5.69
C SER A 110 7.32 7.82 4.19
N VAL A 111 6.10 7.83 3.64
CA VAL A 111 5.87 7.62 2.20
C VAL A 111 6.24 8.85 1.37
N ASP A 112 6.07 10.06 1.93
CA ASP A 112 6.54 11.29 1.29
C ASP A 112 8.07 11.31 1.17
N GLU A 113 8.77 10.84 2.20
CA GLU A 113 10.22 10.68 2.15
C GLU A 113 10.66 9.59 1.16
N ALA A 114 9.99 8.42 1.14
CA ALA A 114 10.24 7.38 0.15
C ALA A 114 10.09 7.89 -1.29
N SER A 115 9.05 8.69 -1.54
CA SER A 115 8.80 9.32 -2.84
C SER A 115 9.92 10.27 -3.25
N ARG A 116 10.45 11.07 -2.32
CA ARG A 116 11.60 11.96 -2.59
C ARG A 116 12.88 11.17 -2.87
N MET A 117 13.14 10.13 -2.08
CA MET A 117 14.28 9.24 -2.28
C MET A 117 14.22 8.53 -3.63
N HIS A 118 13.02 8.11 -4.05
CA HIS A 118 12.78 7.52 -5.38
C HIS A 118 13.13 8.50 -6.50
N ALA A 119 12.61 9.73 -6.47
CA ALA A 119 12.98 10.73 -7.46
C ALA A 119 14.50 10.98 -7.54
N GLN A 120 15.18 11.00 -6.38
CA GLN A 120 16.62 11.18 -6.31
C GLN A 120 17.38 10.01 -6.96
N ILE A 121 17.04 8.77 -6.64
CA ILE A 121 17.75 7.60 -7.20
C ILE A 121 17.48 7.43 -8.70
N ILE A 122 16.27 7.75 -9.18
CA ILE A 122 15.96 7.77 -10.62
C ILE A 122 16.82 8.80 -11.37
N GLY A 123 17.03 9.98 -10.77
CA GLY A 123 17.97 10.97 -11.31
C GLY A 123 19.39 10.41 -11.47
N GLN A 124 19.87 9.66 -10.48
CA GLN A 124 21.20 9.04 -10.51
C GLN A 124 21.29 7.91 -11.55
N TYR A 125 20.25 7.09 -11.71
CA TYR A 125 20.20 6.08 -12.76
C TYR A 125 20.21 6.70 -14.15
N ASN A 126 19.45 7.77 -14.38
CA ASN A 126 19.43 8.46 -15.66
C ASN A 126 20.80 9.10 -15.99
N GLN A 127 21.50 9.65 -14.99
CA GLN A 127 22.87 10.13 -15.16
C GLN A 127 23.84 9.00 -15.53
N GLY A 128 23.67 7.81 -14.92
CA GLY A 128 24.43 6.62 -15.28
C GLY A 128 24.13 6.16 -16.72
N LEU A 129 22.85 6.06 -17.10
CA LEU A 129 22.43 5.67 -18.44
C LEU A 129 22.95 6.63 -19.53
N ALA A 130 23.16 7.91 -19.22
CA ALA A 130 23.77 8.86 -20.15
C ALA A 130 25.23 8.54 -20.49
N GLN A 131 25.91 7.73 -19.67
CA GLN A 131 27.28 7.25 -19.89
C GLN A 131 27.32 5.84 -20.50
N PHE A 132 26.16 5.21 -20.71
CA PHE A 132 26.07 3.89 -21.31
C PHE A 132 26.35 3.96 -22.81
N ASP A 133 27.28 3.13 -23.29
CA ASP A 133 27.63 3.01 -24.71
C ASP A 133 27.43 1.55 -25.14
N PRO A 134 26.37 1.24 -25.91
CA PRO A 134 26.07 -0.11 -26.37
C PRO A 134 27.21 -0.77 -27.13
N THR A 135 28.07 0.02 -27.78
CA THR A 135 29.20 -0.49 -28.57
C THR A 135 30.42 -0.87 -27.71
N LYS A 136 30.43 -0.46 -26.44
CA LYS A 136 31.52 -0.71 -25.49
C LYS A 136 31.04 -1.58 -24.33
N PRO A 137 31.43 -2.87 -24.28
CA PRO A 137 31.07 -3.77 -23.17
C PRO A 137 31.48 -3.25 -21.78
N GLU A 138 32.55 -2.47 -21.68
CA GLU A 138 33.01 -1.90 -20.41
C GLU A 138 32.11 -0.77 -19.88
N SER A 139 31.25 -0.18 -20.73
CA SER A 139 30.33 0.87 -20.30
C SER A 139 29.31 0.37 -19.29
N SER A 140 28.86 -0.89 -19.39
CA SER A 140 27.97 -1.51 -18.41
C SER A 140 28.57 -1.53 -17.01
N ARG A 141 29.86 -1.86 -16.89
CA ARG A 141 30.58 -1.88 -15.60
C ARG A 141 30.76 -0.47 -15.04
N LEU A 142 31.08 0.50 -15.91
CA LEU A 142 31.17 1.90 -15.51
C LEU A 142 29.85 2.37 -14.90
N VAL A 143 28.73 2.17 -15.61
CA VAL A 143 27.41 2.61 -15.16
C VAL A 143 26.97 1.88 -13.89
N ASP A 144 27.15 0.55 -13.80
CA ASP A 144 26.84 -0.22 -12.59
C ASP A 144 27.62 0.32 -11.37
N SER A 145 28.91 0.59 -11.53
CA SER A 145 29.76 1.11 -10.44
C SER A 145 29.31 2.47 -9.90
N MET A 146 28.71 3.32 -10.76
CA MET A 146 28.23 4.65 -10.37
C MET A 146 26.98 4.61 -9.48
N VAL A 147 26.20 3.54 -9.56
CA VAL A 147 24.89 3.42 -8.89
C VAL A 147 24.82 2.27 -7.89
N ARG A 148 25.88 1.45 -7.81
CA ARG A 148 25.95 0.27 -6.94
C ARG A 148 25.58 0.59 -5.50
N GLY A 149 24.50 -0.03 -5.02
CA GLY A 149 24.04 0.05 -3.63
C GLY A 149 23.34 1.34 -3.24
N LYS A 150 23.14 2.29 -4.18
CA LYS A 150 22.46 3.56 -3.91
C LYS A 150 20.94 3.41 -3.73
N ASP A 151 20.38 2.30 -4.19
CA ASP A 151 18.99 1.88 -4.04
C ASP A 151 18.65 1.33 -2.65
N ARG A 152 19.63 0.78 -1.92
CA ARG A 152 19.41 0.12 -0.62
C ARG A 152 18.69 1.00 0.43
N PRO A 153 19.04 2.29 0.61
CA PRO A 153 18.32 3.13 1.56
C PRO A 153 16.84 3.29 1.22
N LEU A 154 16.50 3.35 -0.08
CA LEU A 154 15.11 3.41 -0.51
C LEU A 154 14.39 2.07 -0.31
N GLU A 155 15.03 0.94 -0.60
CA GLU A 155 14.46 -0.39 -0.31
C GLU A 155 14.06 -0.50 1.17
N GLN A 156 14.98 -0.17 2.07
CA GLN A 156 14.74 -0.17 3.52
C GLN A 156 13.63 0.79 3.93
N LYS A 157 13.53 1.96 3.27
CA LYS A 157 12.48 2.93 3.55
C LYS A 157 11.10 2.42 3.13
N ILE A 158 11.00 1.76 1.97
CA ILE A 158 9.75 1.16 1.51
C ILE A 158 9.35 0.01 2.44
N GLU A 159 10.29 -0.86 2.83
CA GLU A 159 10.06 -1.94 3.80
C GLU A 159 9.54 -1.39 5.15
N LEU A 160 10.07 -0.25 5.60
CA LEU A 160 9.57 0.42 6.81
C LEU A 160 8.13 0.92 6.65
N VAL A 161 7.76 1.47 5.48
CA VAL A 161 6.38 1.89 5.19
C VAL A 161 5.45 0.68 5.21
N VAL A 162 5.83 -0.42 4.57
CA VAL A 162 5.09 -1.70 4.58
C VAL A 162 4.88 -2.18 6.01
N SER A 163 5.96 -2.30 6.79
CA SER A 163 5.88 -2.78 8.18
C SER A 163 5.02 -1.87 9.07
N THR A 164 5.02 -0.56 8.82
CA THR A 164 4.19 0.39 9.56
C THR A 164 2.71 0.14 9.32
N LEU A 165 2.33 -0.08 8.05
CA LEU A 165 0.94 -0.36 7.67
C LEU A 165 0.48 -1.74 8.15
N GLU A 166 1.35 -2.75 8.08
CA GLU A 166 1.05 -4.09 8.60
C GLU A 166 0.80 -4.08 10.11
N LYS A 167 1.68 -3.41 10.88
CA LYS A 167 1.51 -3.28 12.34
C LYS A 167 0.27 -2.50 12.72
N PHE A 168 -0.02 -1.42 11.99
CA PHE A 168 -1.27 -0.68 12.15
C PHE A 168 -2.47 -1.59 11.85
N ALA A 169 -2.38 -2.38 10.78
CA ALA A 169 -3.43 -3.29 10.36
C ALA A 169 -3.76 -4.34 11.44
N GLU A 170 -2.73 -4.96 12.01
CA GLU A 170 -2.88 -5.92 13.10
C GLU A 170 -3.46 -5.30 14.37
N ALA A 171 -2.92 -4.16 14.81
CA ALA A 171 -3.34 -3.51 16.05
C ALA A 171 -4.82 -3.06 15.99
N GLU A 172 -5.21 -2.42 14.90
CA GLU A 172 -6.57 -1.95 14.71
C GLU A 172 -7.53 -3.12 14.44
N GLY A 173 -7.09 -4.17 13.72
CA GLY A 173 -7.86 -5.40 13.56
C GLY A 173 -8.19 -6.08 14.90
N ALA A 174 -7.22 -6.16 15.81
CA ALA A 174 -7.43 -6.67 17.16
C ALA A 174 -8.41 -5.79 17.97
N ARG A 175 -8.33 -4.46 17.82
CA ARG A 175 -9.26 -3.50 18.46
C ARG A 175 -10.70 -3.69 17.98
N LEU A 176 -10.89 -3.84 16.67
CA LEU A 176 -12.20 -4.08 16.07
C LEU A 176 -12.80 -5.42 16.52
N ALA A 177 -11.98 -6.47 16.64
CA ALA A 177 -12.41 -7.77 17.15
C ALA A 177 -12.84 -7.69 18.63
N ALA A 178 -12.08 -7.00 19.48
CA ALA A 178 -12.43 -6.84 20.90
C ALA A 178 -13.72 -6.02 21.10
N GLY A 179 -13.93 -4.97 20.30
CA GLY A 179 -15.13 -4.14 20.34
C GLY A 179 -16.40 -4.80 19.78
N ALA A 180 -16.27 -5.89 19.02
CA ALA A 180 -17.42 -6.67 18.52
C ALA A 180 -17.96 -7.67 19.54
N VAL A 181 -17.21 -7.94 20.63
CA VAL A 181 -17.56 -8.92 21.68
C VAL A 181 -18.14 -8.24 22.94
N ALA A 182 -18.02 -6.91 23.05
CA ALA A 182 -18.52 -6.10 24.16
C ALA A 182 -19.89 -5.49 23.85
#